data_AF-A0A6A0GZW7-F1
#
_entry.id   AF-A0A6A0GZW7-F1
#
_cell.length_a   1.000
_cell.length_b   1.000
_cell.length_c   1.000
_cell.angle_alpha   90.00
_cell.angle_beta   90.00
_cell.angle_gamma   90.00
#
_symmetry.space_group_name_H-M   'P 1'
#
loop_
_entity.id
_entity.type
_entity.pdbx_description
1 polymer ?
#
loop_
_entity_poly.entity_id
_entity_poly.type
_entity_poly.pdbx_seq_one_letter_code
_entity_poly.pdbx_strand_id
1 'polypeptide(L)'
;MPYFQVFYNQADVKQVDVPSFSGSFGILPAHVPSLAVLKPGVVTVYEQSGSAKKIFVSSGIVTINEDSSVQLLAEEAVDVADLDVTAARELYSLVWLYIQLLAEEAVGVAELDVAAAREVLSKSQGAVAAAASEEAKAEALIAVEVAEELVKAAEA
;
A
#
# COMPACT_ATOMS: atom_id res chain seq x y z
N MET A 1 10.37 -28.70 2.50
CA MET A 1 9.59 -27.80 3.36
C MET A 1 8.22 -27.68 2.72
N PRO A 2 7.09 -27.86 3.41
CA PRO A 2 5.80 -27.55 2.81
C PRO A 2 5.79 -26.07 2.43
N TYR A 3 5.43 -25.76 1.18
CA TYR A 3 5.52 -24.41 0.61
C TYR A 3 4.42 -23.45 1.13
N PHE A 4 3.51 -23.92 1.98
CA PHE A 4 2.41 -23.13 2.53
C PHE A 4 2.07 -23.59 3.95
N GLN A 5 1.60 -22.66 4.79
CA GLN A 5 1.16 -22.89 6.16
C GLN A 5 -0.34 -22.64 6.28
N VAL A 6 -1.06 -23.54 6.96
CA VAL A 6 -2.49 -23.41 7.22
C VAL A 6 -2.71 -23.14 8.70
N PHE A 7 -3.25 -21.96 9.04
CA PHE A 7 -3.56 -21.58 10.41
C PHE A 7 -4.92 -22.09 10.89
N TYR A 8 -5.90 -22.09 9.98
CA TYR A 8 -7.27 -22.55 10.21
C TYR A 8 -7.74 -23.34 9.00
N ASN A 9 -8.43 -24.46 9.24
CA ASN A 9 -9.05 -25.26 8.18
C ASN A 9 -10.44 -25.68 8.64
N GLN A 10 -11.48 -25.16 7.98
CA GLN A 10 -12.89 -25.44 8.31
C GLN A 10 -13.18 -25.32 9.82
N ALA A 11 -12.64 -24.28 10.46
CA ALA A 11 -12.77 -24.07 11.89
C ALA A 11 -13.92 -23.09 12.18
N ASP A 12 -14.73 -23.42 13.18
CA ASP A 12 -15.77 -22.52 13.67
C ASP A 12 -15.17 -21.42 14.55
N VAL A 13 -15.34 -20.17 14.15
CA VAL A 13 -14.84 -18.98 14.84
C VAL A 13 -15.98 -17.97 15.06
N LYS A 14 -15.82 -17.08 16.04
CA LYS A 14 -16.83 -16.06 16.37
C LYS A 14 -16.72 -14.82 15.49
N GLN A 15 -15.49 -14.44 15.16
CA GLN A 15 -15.21 -13.20 14.44
C GLN A 15 -13.80 -13.25 13.86
N VAL A 16 -13.63 -12.62 12.70
CA VAL A 16 -12.32 -12.38 12.08
C VAL A 16 -12.16 -10.90 11.77
N ASP A 17 -11.18 -10.25 12.37
CA ASP A 17 -10.83 -8.86 12.06
C ASP A 17 -9.72 -8.83 11.02
N VAL A 18 -9.92 -8.06 9.94
CA VAL A 18 -8.98 -8.00 8.82
C VAL A 18 -8.56 -6.55 8.51
N PRO A 19 -7.27 -6.34 8.17
CA PRO A 19 -6.80 -5.08 7.62
C PRO A 19 -6.97 -5.06 6.09
N SER A 20 -7.83 -4.20 5.56
CA SER A 20 -8.01 -3.99 4.11
C SER A 20 -7.50 -2.61 3.67
N PHE A 21 -7.38 -2.43 2.35
CA PHE A 21 -7.08 -1.11 1.75
C PHE A 21 -8.18 -0.07 1.97
N SER A 22 -9.43 -0.49 2.20
CA SER A 22 -10.57 0.41 2.47
C SER A 22 -10.77 0.73 3.96
N GLY A 23 -9.96 0.14 4.85
CA GLY A 23 -10.09 0.28 6.29
C GLY A 23 -9.85 -1.05 7.02
N SER A 24 -10.10 -1.10 8.31
CA SER A 24 -10.12 -2.38 9.04
C SER A 24 -11.54 -2.68 9.47
N PHE A 25 -11.98 -3.93 9.30
CA PHE A 25 -13.34 -4.32 9.63
C PHE A 25 -13.38 -5.75 10.19
N GLY A 26 -14.41 -6.02 10.98
CA GLY A 26 -14.68 -7.32 11.58
C GLY A 26 -15.73 -8.08 10.79
N ILE A 27 -15.48 -9.38 10.60
CA ILE A 27 -16.35 -10.31 9.88
C ILE A 27 -17.01 -11.20 10.94
N LEU A 28 -18.33 -11.03 11.10
CA LEU A 28 -19.16 -11.80 12.03
C LEU A 28 -20.05 -12.79 11.25
N PRO A 29 -20.74 -13.74 11.91
CA PRO A 29 -21.70 -14.61 11.25
C PRO A 29 -22.77 -13.81 10.48
N ALA A 30 -23.18 -14.31 9.31
CA ALA A 30 -24.13 -13.64 8.41
C ALA A 30 -23.66 -12.25 7.91
N HIS A 31 -22.35 -12.03 7.82
CA HIS A 31 -21.80 -10.85 7.14
C HIS A 31 -22.19 -10.85 5.65
N VAL A 32 -22.32 -9.66 5.06
CA VAL A 32 -22.62 -9.50 3.64
C VAL A 32 -21.49 -10.16 2.82
N PRO A 33 -21.82 -10.97 1.78
CA PRO A 33 -20.83 -11.54 0.87
C PRO A 33 -19.96 -10.44 0.26
N SER A 34 -18.66 -10.62 0.30
CA SER A 34 -17.72 -9.54 -0.03
C SER A 34 -16.35 -10.09 -0.39
N LEU A 35 -15.64 -9.36 -1.24
CA LEU A 35 -14.24 -9.61 -1.59
C LEU A 35 -13.44 -8.37 -1.25
N ALA A 36 -12.34 -8.53 -0.53
CA ALA A 36 -11.45 -7.42 -0.21
C ALA A 36 -9.98 -7.83 -0.34
N VAL A 37 -9.14 -6.85 -0.68
CA VAL A 37 -7.68 -6.99 -0.70
C VAL A 37 -7.13 -6.60 0.66
N LEU A 38 -6.27 -7.45 1.21
CA LEU A 38 -5.60 -7.22 2.47
C LEU A 38 -4.38 -6.33 2.27
N LYS A 39 -4.19 -5.41 3.21
CA LYS A 39 -2.94 -4.66 3.34
C LYS A 39 -2.05 -5.32 4.40
N PRO A 40 -0.73 -5.05 4.42
CA PRO A 40 0.13 -5.51 5.50
C PRO A 40 -0.44 -5.13 6.87
N GLY A 41 -0.53 -6.09 7.78
CA GLY A 41 -1.13 -5.87 9.09
C GLY A 41 -1.46 -7.14 9.87
N VAL A 42 -2.15 -6.97 10.99
CA VAL A 42 -2.52 -8.08 11.87
C VAL A 42 -3.97 -8.48 11.62
N VAL A 43 -4.18 -9.74 11.26
CA VAL A 43 -5.49 -10.41 11.30
C VAL A 43 -5.71 -10.95 12.71
N THR A 44 -6.90 -10.72 13.27
CA THR A 44 -7.27 -11.28 14.57
C THR A 44 -8.43 -12.25 14.43
N VAL A 45 -8.24 -13.49 14.87
CA VAL A 45 -9.28 -14.53 14.87
C VAL A 45 -9.76 -14.75 16.29
N TYR A 46 -11.04 -14.52 16.54
CA TYR A 46 -11.67 -14.78 17.83
C TYR A 46 -12.32 -16.16 17.82
N GLU A 47 -11.79 -17.06 18.64
CA GLU A 47 -12.20 -18.45 18.75
C GLU A 47 -13.44 -18.62 19.64
N GLN A 48 -14.11 -19.77 19.55
CA GLN A 48 -15.32 -20.04 20.34
C GLN A 48 -15.08 -20.00 21.85
N SER A 49 -13.88 -20.39 22.29
CA SER A 49 -13.38 -20.28 23.66
C SER A 49 -13.28 -18.84 24.18
N GLY A 50 -13.29 -17.83 23.29
CA GLY A 50 -13.03 -16.43 23.62
C GLY A 50 -11.56 -16.03 23.56
N SER A 51 -10.65 -16.95 23.21
CA SER A 51 -9.27 -16.61 22.86
C SER A 51 -9.21 -15.83 21.54
N ALA A 52 -8.21 -14.97 21.42
CA ALA A 52 -7.91 -14.23 20.20
C ALA A 52 -6.52 -14.61 19.70
N LYS A 53 -6.44 -15.16 18.48
CA LYS A 53 -5.18 -15.45 17.80
C LYS A 53 -4.84 -14.30 16.86
N LYS A 54 -3.59 -13.83 16.91
CA LYS A 54 -3.10 -12.71 16.10
C LYS A 54 -2.07 -13.19 15.11
N ILE A 55 -2.32 -12.94 13.84
CA ILE A 55 -1.47 -13.39 12.73
C ILE A 55 -1.10 -12.15 11.93
N PHE A 56 0.20 -11.89 11.79
CA PHE A 56 0.66 -10.87 10.85
C PHE A 56 0.59 -11.43 9.43
N VAL A 57 0.04 -10.66 8.51
CA VAL A 57 -0.04 -10.98 7.09
C VAL A 57 0.64 -9.89 6.27
N SER A 58 1.38 -10.29 5.23
CA SER A 58 2.06 -9.35 4.32
C SER A 58 1.08 -8.67 3.36
N SER A 59 0.28 -9.46 2.66
CA SER A 59 -0.65 -9.06 1.61
C SER A 59 -1.61 -10.24 1.38
N GLY A 60 -2.70 -10.03 0.66
CA GLY A 60 -3.59 -11.13 0.32
C GLY A 60 -4.99 -10.72 -0.09
N ILE A 61 -5.89 -11.70 -0.08
CA ILE A 61 -7.31 -11.51 -0.33
C ILE A 61 -8.14 -12.18 0.77
N VAL A 62 -9.29 -11.58 1.05
CA VAL A 62 -10.32 -12.18 1.89
C VAL A 62 -11.64 -12.25 1.11
N THR A 63 -12.24 -13.43 1.10
CA THR A 63 -13.52 -13.73 0.49
C THR A 63 -14.50 -14.14 1.59
N ILE A 64 -15.64 -13.46 1.63
CA ILE A 64 -16.76 -13.76 2.52
C ILE A 64 -17.87 -14.32 1.63
N ASN A 65 -18.25 -15.56 1.88
CA ASN A 65 -19.20 -16.30 1.05
C ASN A 65 -20.63 -16.19 1.60
N GLU A 66 -21.62 -16.52 0.77
CA GLU A 66 -23.04 -16.52 1.14
C GLU A 66 -23.39 -17.52 2.24
N ASP A 67 -22.63 -18.61 2.35
CA ASP A 67 -22.78 -19.64 3.39
C ASP A 67 -22.16 -19.24 4.74
N SER A 68 -21.77 -17.97 4.91
CA SER A 68 -21.03 -17.43 6.06
C SER A 68 -19.62 -18.00 6.26
N SER A 69 -19.08 -18.74 5.28
CA SER A 69 -17.66 -19.12 5.31
C SER A 69 -16.76 -17.96 4.89
N VAL A 70 -15.57 -17.90 5.48
CA VAL A 70 -14.55 -16.90 5.16
C VAL A 70 -13.29 -17.61 4.69
N GLN A 71 -12.76 -17.19 3.56
CA GLN A 71 -11.47 -17.64 3.03
C GLN A 71 -10.50 -16.49 3.04
N LEU A 72 -9.38 -16.66 3.72
CA LEU A 72 -8.32 -15.67 3.81
C LEU A 72 -7.03 -16.29 3.28
N LEU A 73 -6.51 -15.71 2.20
CA LEU A 73 -5.30 -16.17 1.53
C LEU A 73 -4.28 -15.05 1.60
N ALA A 74 -3.13 -15.33 2.20
CA ALA A 74 -2.01 -14.39 2.30
C ALA A 74 -0.76 -15.01 1.68
N GLU A 75 0.10 -14.16 1.11
CA GLU A 75 1.38 -14.61 0.56
C GLU A 75 2.33 -15.07 1.66
N GLU A 76 2.45 -14.28 2.73
CA GLU A 76 3.19 -14.62 3.93
C GLU A 76 2.31 -14.35 5.16
N ALA A 77 2.33 -15.30 6.10
CA ALA A 77 1.58 -15.21 7.34
C ALA A 77 2.39 -15.81 8.49
N VAL A 78 2.53 -15.04 9.58
CA VAL A 78 3.34 -15.43 10.75
C VAL A 78 2.54 -15.18 12.02
N ASP A 79 2.58 -16.11 12.97
CA ASP A 79 2.00 -15.87 14.28
C ASP A 79 2.74 -14.70 14.94
N VAL A 80 2.00 -13.73 15.47
CA VAL A 80 2.62 -12.55 16.11
C VAL A 80 3.48 -12.98 17.31
N ALA A 81 3.18 -14.12 17.95
CA ALA A 81 4.00 -14.68 19.02
C ALA A 81 5.39 -15.15 18.56
N ASP A 82 5.52 -15.54 17.29
CA ASP A 82 6.77 -16.04 16.69
C ASP A 82 7.57 -14.92 15.98
N LEU A 83 7.08 -13.68 16.02
CA LEU A 83 7.69 -12.55 15.33
C LEU A 83 8.90 -12.01 16.12
N ASP A 84 10.11 -12.14 15.56
CA ASP A 84 11.31 -11.51 16.11
C ASP A 84 11.38 -10.03 15.71
N VAL A 85 10.99 -9.17 16.66
CA VAL A 85 10.99 -7.71 16.49
C VAL A 85 12.40 -7.15 16.26
N THR A 86 13.44 -7.78 16.80
CA THR A 86 14.82 -7.32 16.65
C THR A 86 15.30 -7.59 15.23
N ALA A 87 15.16 -8.83 14.77
CA ALA A 87 15.50 -9.21 13.39
C ALA A 87 14.69 -8.38 12.37
N ALA A 88 13.39 -8.16 12.61
CA ALA A 88 12.55 -7.33 11.74
C ALA A 88 13.05 -5.89 11.64
N ARG A 89 13.46 -5.26 12.76
CA ARG A 89 14.00 -3.90 12.77
C ARG A 89 15.34 -3.79 12.04
N GLU A 90 16.23 -4.76 12.24
CA GLU A 90 17.51 -4.81 11.53
C GLU A 90 17.29 -4.92 10.02
N LEU A 91 16.38 -5.81 9.58
CA LEU A 91 16.00 -5.94 8.17
C LEU A 91 15.46 -4.63 7.59
N TYR A 92 14.55 -3.95 8.30
CA TYR A 92 14.03 -2.64 7.87
C TYR A 92 15.15 -1.59 7.74
N SER A 93 16.08 -1.56 8.70
CA SER A 93 17.22 -0.63 8.65
C SER A 93 18.15 -0.92 7.47
N LEU A 94 18.32 -2.19 7.10
CA LEU A 94 19.14 -2.60 5.95
C LEU A 94 18.44 -2.31 4.61
N VAL A 95 17.13 -2.55 4.50
CA VAL A 95 16.33 -2.24 3.29
C VAL A 95 16.38 -0.76 2.97
N TRP A 96 16.22 0.10 3.98
CA TRP A 96 16.33 1.55 3.81
C TRP A 96 17.72 2.01 3.36
N LEU A 97 18.78 1.30 3.75
CA LEU A 97 20.15 1.60 3.32
C LEU A 97 20.41 1.19 1.86
N TYR A 98 19.61 0.26 1.31
CA TYR A 98 19.83 -0.35 -0.01
C TYR A 98 19.02 0.27 -1.15
N ILE A 99 18.24 1.32 -0.91
CA ILE A 99 17.60 2.09 -1.99
C ILE A 99 18.70 2.90 -2.72
N GLN A 100 19.41 2.23 -3.63
CA GLN A 100 20.24 2.91 -4.63
C GLN A 100 19.30 3.46 -5.70
N LEU A 101 19.02 4.77 -5.63
CA LEU A 101 18.34 5.49 -6.70
C LEU A 101 19.31 5.58 -7.88
N LEU A 102 19.16 4.69 -8.86
CA LEU A 102 19.86 4.80 -10.14
C LEU A 102 19.00 5.63 -11.08
N ALA A 103 19.32 6.91 -11.25
CA ALA A 103 18.75 7.77 -12.27
C ALA A 103 19.87 8.30 -13.18
N GLU A 104 19.58 8.47 -14.47
CA GLU A 104 20.55 8.96 -15.46
C GLU A 104 20.97 10.40 -15.18
N GLU A 105 20.04 11.23 -14.67
CA GLU A 105 20.33 12.51 -14.01
C GLU A 105 19.52 12.60 -12.71
N ALA A 106 20.20 12.76 -11.58
CA ALA A 106 19.58 13.09 -10.29
C ALA A 106 20.09 14.46 -9.86
N VAL A 107 19.18 15.42 -9.69
CA VAL A 107 19.49 16.74 -9.12
C VAL A 107 19.15 16.69 -7.64
N GLY A 108 20.08 17.10 -6.78
CA GLY A 108 19.81 17.23 -5.36
C GLY A 108 18.71 18.27 -5.13
N VAL A 109 17.76 18.00 -4.24
CA VAL A 109 16.64 18.93 -3.96
C VAL A 109 17.14 20.32 -3.56
N ALA A 110 18.27 20.39 -2.84
CA ALA A 110 18.91 21.65 -2.45
C ALA A 110 19.47 22.49 -3.61
N GLU A 111 19.60 21.90 -4.81
CA GLU A 111 20.09 22.54 -6.02
C GLU A 111 18.94 22.98 -6.95
N LEU A 112 17.68 22.67 -6.59
CA LEU A 112 16.52 23.12 -7.34
C LEU A 112 16.27 24.62 -7.10
N ASP A 113 16.27 25.39 -8.18
CA ASP A 113 15.87 26.79 -8.15
C ASP A 113 14.34 26.90 -8.23
N VAL A 114 13.72 27.22 -7.09
CA VAL A 114 12.26 27.42 -6.97
C VAL A 114 11.75 28.50 -7.93
N ALA A 115 12.53 29.57 -8.15
CA ALA A 115 12.13 30.64 -9.05
C ALA A 115 12.12 30.17 -10.51
N ALA A 116 13.13 29.40 -10.91
CA ALA A 116 13.17 28.78 -12.23
C ALA A 116 12.03 27.76 -12.42
N ALA A 117 11.76 26.92 -11.42
CA ALA A 117 10.65 25.96 -11.46
C ALA A 117 9.28 26.64 -11.61
N ARG A 118 9.05 27.74 -10.88
CA ARG A 118 7.82 28.55 -11.00
C ARG A 118 7.70 29.23 -12.35
N GLU A 119 8.81 29.68 -12.93
CA GLU A 119 8.83 30.24 -14.28
C GLU A 119 8.46 29.19 -15.34
N VAL A 120 9.01 27.98 -15.23
CA VAL A 120 8.67 26.83 -16.09
C VAL A 120 7.19 26.49 -15.98
N LEU A 121 6.64 26.43 -14.76
CA LEU A 121 5.21 26.19 -14.54
C LEU A 121 4.34 27.25 -15.21
N SER A 122 4.67 28.53 -15.04
CA SER A 122 3.93 29.64 -15.66
C SER A 122 3.96 29.56 -17.19
N LYS A 123 5.10 29.22 -17.78
CA LYS A 123 5.25 29.02 -19.23
C LYS A 123 4.43 27.83 -19.72
N SER A 124 4.48 26.69 -19.03
CA SER A 124 3.72 25.48 -19.37
C SER A 124 2.20 25.72 -19.30
N GLN A 125 1.72 26.43 -18.29
CA GLN A 125 0.31 26.84 -18.19
C GLN A 125 -0.11 27.78 -19.34
N GLY A 126 0.78 28.70 -19.73
CA GLY A 126 0.58 29.54 -20.92
C GLY A 126 0.50 28.72 -22.21
N ALA A 127 1.31 27.66 -22.34
CA ALA A 127 1.28 26.75 -23.48
C ALA A 127 -0.02 25.93 -23.56
N VAL A 128 -0.58 25.51 -22.41
CA VAL A 128 -1.91 24.86 -22.36
C VAL A 128 -2.99 25.81 -22.90
N ALA A 129 -2.94 27.09 -22.52
CA ALA A 129 -3.91 28.09 -22.97
C ALA A 129 -3.78 28.44 -24.47
N ALA A 130 -2.57 28.30 -25.03
CA ALA A 130 -2.27 28.62 -26.42
C ALA A 130 -2.28 27.39 -27.37
N ALA A 131 -2.53 26.19 -26.86
CA ALA A 131 -2.50 24.97 -27.64
C ALA A 131 -3.55 24.96 -28.76
N ALA A 132 -3.10 24.67 -30.00
CA ALA A 132 -3.93 24.67 -31.20
C ALA A 132 -4.45 23.26 -31.60
N SER A 133 -3.98 22.20 -30.94
CA SER A 133 -4.42 20.81 -31.14
C SER A 133 -4.47 20.04 -29.83
N GLU A 134 -5.19 18.93 -29.82
CA GLU A 134 -5.31 18.06 -28.63
C GLU A 134 -3.97 17.41 -28.27
N GLU A 135 -3.12 17.10 -29.25
CA GLU A 135 -1.77 16.59 -29.03
C GLU A 135 -0.89 17.65 -28.32
N ALA A 136 -0.89 18.89 -28.83
CA ALA A 136 -0.14 19.98 -28.23
C ALA A 136 -0.64 20.31 -26.81
N LYS A 137 -1.94 20.13 -26.57
CA LYS A 137 -2.54 20.32 -25.26
C LYS A 137 -2.14 19.21 -24.28
N ALA A 138 -2.09 17.96 -24.73
CA ALA A 138 -1.64 16.82 -23.93
C ALA A 138 -0.16 16.97 -23.51
N GLU A 139 0.72 17.37 -24.44
CA GLU A 139 2.13 17.64 -24.15
C GLU A 139 2.29 18.79 -23.13
N ALA A 140 1.53 19.86 -23.30
CA ALA A 140 1.57 21.00 -22.38
C ALA A 140 1.05 20.63 -20.98
N LEU A 141 0.03 19.78 -20.87
CA LEU A 141 -0.48 19.29 -19.58
C LEU A 141 0.53 18.42 -18.85
N ILE A 142 1.23 17.54 -19.56
CA ILE A 142 2.32 16.74 -18.98
C ILE A 142 3.44 17.68 -18.46
N ALA A 143 3.78 18.71 -19.23
CA ALA A 143 4.77 19.72 -18.82
C ALA A 143 4.32 20.54 -17.61
N VAL A 144 3.01 20.79 -17.44
CA VAL A 144 2.46 21.41 -16.23
C VAL A 144 2.62 20.48 -15.03
N GLU A 145 2.22 19.21 -15.16
CA GLU A 145 2.31 18.24 -14.07
C GLU A 145 3.76 18.06 -13.58
N VAL A 146 4.71 17.92 -14.49
CA VAL A 146 6.14 17.84 -14.15
C VAL A 146 6.62 19.12 -13.45
N ALA A 147 6.25 20.29 -13.95
CA ALA A 147 6.66 21.56 -13.35
C ALA A 147 6.04 21.78 -11.96
N GLU A 148 4.80 21.34 -11.73
CA GLU A 148 4.15 21.39 -10.42
C GLU A 148 4.88 20.52 -9.40
N GLU A 149 5.25 19.29 -9.77
CA GLU A 149 6.02 18.42 -8.90
C GLU A 149 7.43 18.96 -8.62
N LEU A 150 8.08 19.59 -9.60
CA LEU A 150 9.36 20.28 -9.39
C LEU A 150 9.25 21.42 -8.38
N VAL A 151 8.19 22.23 -8.46
CA VAL A 151 7.95 23.31 -7.48
C VAL A 151 7.69 22.74 -6.08
N LYS A 152 6.86 21.69 -5.97
CA LYS A 152 6.60 21.01 -4.68
C LYS A 152 7.89 20.43 -4.09
N ALA A 153 8.72 19.79 -4.91
CA ALA A 153 9.98 19.22 -4.47
C ALA A 153 10.98 20.30 -4.01
N ALA A 154 11.09 21.42 -4.73
CA ALA A 154 12.00 22.51 -4.39
C ALA A 154 11.59 23.29 -3.11
N GLU A 155 10.34 23.14 -2.65
CA GLU A 155 9.80 23.80 -1.46
C GLU A 155 9.72 22.88 -0.23
N ALA A 156 10.07 21.60 -0.37
CA ALA A 156 10.04 20.58 0.69
C ALA A 156 11.29 20.62 1.59
#